data_AF-A0A6P1NQJ8-F1
#
_entry.id   AF-A0A6P1NQJ8-F1
#
_cell.length_a   1.000
_cell.length_b   1.000
_cell.length_c   1.000
_cell.angle_alpha   90.00
_cell.angle_beta   90.00
_cell.angle_gamma   90.00
#
_symmetry.space_group_name_H-M   'P 1'
#
loop_
_entity.id
_entity.type
_entity.pdbx_description
1 polymer ?
#
loop_
_entity_poly.entity_id
_entity_poly.type
_entity_poly.pdbx_seq_one_letter_code
_entity_poly.pdbx_strand_id
1 'polypeptide(L)'
;MKAQLTNSSIIEQWTFLTEMNSIKLFQKFEGEIRFGPGYFSVKSEPPFHEFDGKTFGDWFFHYKDGIFLQQWDSTKSADSKLLYLDTIHLTITELKTQVPAVIWEMKVLEENQLQLNCDTGHKILEFRIELATNQTSQIQAAF
;
A
#
# COMPACT_ATOMS: atom_id res chain seq x y z
N MET A 1 15.66 -47.72 -5.95
CA MET A 1 14.62 -46.68 -6.14
C MET A 1 15.23 -45.35 -5.74
N LYS A 2 15.42 -44.42 -6.68
CA LYS A 2 15.85 -43.06 -6.35
C LYS A 2 14.58 -42.22 -6.20
N ALA A 3 14.30 -41.77 -4.99
CA ALA A 3 13.27 -40.77 -4.77
C ALA A 3 13.70 -39.49 -5.47
N GLN A 4 12.96 -39.08 -6.50
CA GLN A 4 13.08 -37.74 -7.06
C GLN A 4 12.48 -36.79 -6.03
N LEU A 5 13.33 -35.97 -5.43
CA LEU A 5 12.92 -34.75 -4.76
C LEU A 5 12.26 -33.88 -5.83
N THR A 6 10.93 -33.81 -5.83
CA THR A 6 10.20 -32.80 -6.57
C THR A 6 10.63 -31.45 -5.99
N ASN A 7 11.46 -30.72 -6.72
CA ASN A 7 11.61 -29.28 -6.52
C ASN A 7 10.20 -28.70 -6.62
N SER A 8 9.60 -28.44 -5.45
CA SER A 8 8.42 -27.60 -5.32
C SER A 8 8.84 -26.24 -5.85
N SER A 9 8.59 -25.98 -7.13
CA SER A 9 8.62 -24.64 -7.68
C SER A 9 7.66 -23.83 -6.82
N ILE A 10 8.19 -22.97 -5.97
CA ILE A 10 7.39 -21.94 -5.30
C ILE A 10 6.73 -21.20 -6.44
N ILE A 11 5.43 -21.42 -6.61
CA ILE A 11 4.74 -20.95 -7.80
C ILE A 11 4.70 -19.42 -7.68
N GLU A 12 5.21 -18.73 -8.69
CA GLU A 12 5.14 -17.28 -8.88
C GLU A 12 3.68 -16.84 -9.10
N GLN A 13 2.83 -17.05 -8.10
CA GLN A 13 1.40 -16.78 -8.18
C GLN A 13 1.08 -15.43 -7.56
N TRP A 14 0.38 -14.62 -8.36
CA TRP A 14 -0.32 -13.45 -7.86
C TRP A 14 -1.45 -13.90 -6.94
N THR A 15 -1.50 -13.36 -5.72
CA THR A 15 -2.55 -13.57 -4.74
C THR A 15 -3.39 -12.32 -4.59
N PHE A 16 -4.66 -12.48 -4.23
CA PHE A 16 -5.53 -11.35 -3.94
C PHE A 16 -5.03 -10.61 -2.69
N LEU A 17 -4.90 -9.28 -2.79
CA LEU A 17 -4.54 -8.41 -1.67
C LEU A 17 -5.80 -7.77 -1.08
N THR A 18 -6.52 -7.00 -1.89
CA THR A 18 -7.73 -6.30 -1.46
C THR A 18 -8.57 -5.82 -2.65
N GLU A 19 -9.80 -5.39 -2.40
CA GLU A 19 -10.72 -4.81 -3.39
C GLU A 19 -11.43 -3.61 -2.77
N MET A 20 -11.60 -2.56 -3.58
CA MET A 20 -12.37 -1.39 -3.22
C MET A 20 -12.94 -0.74 -4.47
N ASN A 21 -14.23 -0.38 -4.44
CA ASN A 21 -14.94 0.17 -5.59
C ASN A 21 -14.78 -0.73 -6.84
N SER A 22 -14.16 -0.21 -7.90
CA SER A 22 -13.96 -0.91 -9.17
C SER A 22 -12.54 -1.49 -9.34
N ILE A 23 -11.69 -1.40 -8.31
CA ILE A 23 -10.30 -1.87 -8.38
C ILE A 23 -10.03 -3.04 -7.44
N LYS A 24 -9.41 -4.09 -7.99
CA LYS A 24 -8.83 -5.21 -7.25
C LYS A 24 -7.33 -5.08 -7.26
N LEU A 25 -6.71 -5.23 -6.10
CA LEU A 25 -5.26 -5.29 -5.97
C LEU A 25 -4.83 -6.74 -5.74
N PHE A 26 -3.74 -7.12 -6.40
CA PHE A 26 -3.09 -8.42 -6.25
C PHE A 26 -1.64 -8.18 -5.88
N GLN A 27 -1.09 -9.08 -5.08
CA GLN A 27 0.30 -9.05 -4.67
C GLN A 27 1.02 -10.34 -5.08
N LYS A 28 2.32 -10.25 -5.31
CA LYS A 28 3.19 -11.41 -5.52
C LYS A 28 4.40 -11.25 -4.61
N PHE A 29 4.65 -12.27 -3.79
CA PHE A 29 5.79 -12.27 -2.87
C PHE A 29 7.10 -12.27 -3.68
N GLU A 30 7.99 -11.34 -3.35
CA GLU A 30 9.29 -11.18 -4.01
C GLU A 30 10.47 -11.54 -3.08
N GLY A 31 10.24 -11.53 -1.77
CA GLY A 31 11.24 -11.91 -0.77
C GLY A 31 10.97 -11.30 0.59
N GLU A 32 11.95 -11.44 1.48
CA GLU A 32 11.91 -10.89 2.84
C GLU A 32 13.23 -10.21 3.18
N ILE A 33 13.16 -9.17 4.00
CA ILE A 33 14.36 -8.64 4.66
C ILE A 33 14.75 -9.62 5.76
N ARG A 34 16.05 -9.87 5.94
CA ARG A 34 16.52 -10.78 7.00
C ARG A 34 16.03 -10.28 8.37
N PHE A 35 15.23 -11.11 9.05
CA PHE A 35 14.56 -10.76 10.32
C PHE A 35 13.61 -9.56 10.22
N GLY A 36 13.10 -9.25 9.04
CA GLY A 36 12.18 -8.15 8.77
C GLY A 36 10.94 -8.62 8.00
N PRO A 37 10.11 -7.68 7.55
CA PRO A 37 8.90 -8.00 6.79
C PRO A 37 9.19 -8.49 5.37
N GLY A 38 8.19 -9.16 4.79
CA GLY A 38 8.15 -9.51 3.37
C GLY A 38 7.95 -8.28 2.49
N TYR A 39 8.37 -8.38 1.23
CA TYR A 39 8.10 -7.38 0.21
C TYR A 39 7.51 -8.00 -1.05
N PHE A 40 6.71 -7.20 -1.75
CA PHE A 40 5.79 -7.67 -2.77
C PHE A 40 5.83 -6.78 -4.00
N SER A 41 5.61 -7.39 -5.16
CA SER A 41 5.10 -6.68 -6.33
C SER A 41 3.59 -6.56 -6.20
N VAL A 42 3.03 -5.42 -6.62
CA VAL A 42 1.56 -5.19 -6.66
C VAL A 42 1.13 -4.97 -8.10
N LYS A 43 -0.07 -5.43 -8.45
CA LYS A 43 -0.76 -5.09 -9.69
C LYS A 43 -2.25 -4.88 -9.39
N SER A 44 -2.98 -4.35 -10.36
CA SER A 44 -4.42 -4.15 -10.23
C SER A 44 -5.23 -4.65 -11.42
N GLU A 45 -6.52 -4.82 -11.19
CA GLU A 45 -7.56 -4.94 -12.21
C GLU A 45 -8.63 -3.85 -11.93
N PRO A 46 -8.86 -2.88 -12.85
CA PRO A 46 -8.18 -2.71 -14.14
C PRO A 46 -6.67 -2.41 -13.99
N PRO A 47 -5.84 -2.67 -15.03
CA PRO A 47 -4.40 -2.44 -14.96
C PRO A 47 -4.05 -1.00 -14.60
N PHE A 48 -3.12 -0.83 -13.67
CA PHE A 48 -2.66 0.48 -13.21
C PHE A 48 -1.12 0.53 -13.22
N HIS A 49 -0.57 1.23 -14.21
CA HIS A 49 0.86 1.21 -14.53
C HIS A 49 1.77 1.85 -13.47
N GLU A 50 1.22 2.63 -12.54
CA GLU A 50 2.04 3.23 -11.48
C GLU A 50 2.66 2.19 -10.53
N PHE A 51 2.14 0.96 -10.49
CA PHE A 51 2.71 -0.14 -9.73
C PHE A 51 3.88 -0.86 -10.42
N ASP A 52 4.08 -0.65 -11.73
CA ASP A 52 5.04 -1.42 -12.51
C ASP A 52 6.48 -1.17 -12.00
N GLY A 53 7.15 -2.26 -11.61
CA GLY A 53 8.53 -2.23 -11.10
C GLY A 53 8.68 -1.60 -9.71
N LYS A 54 7.59 -1.37 -8.98
CA LYS A 54 7.62 -0.87 -7.60
C LYS A 54 7.61 -2.02 -6.59
N THR A 55 8.15 -1.77 -5.41
CA THR A 55 8.18 -2.69 -4.28
C THR A 55 7.28 -2.18 -3.18
N PHE A 56 6.44 -3.05 -2.64
CA PHE A 56 5.48 -2.73 -1.58
C PHE A 56 5.72 -3.60 -0.35
N GLY A 57 5.36 -3.08 0.83
CA GLY A 57 5.25 -3.90 2.03
C GLY A 57 3.95 -4.71 2.05
N ASP A 58 3.78 -5.50 3.10
CA ASP A 58 2.55 -6.26 3.40
C ASP A 58 1.43 -5.41 4.01
N TRP A 59 1.59 -4.08 4.01
CA TRP A 59 0.71 -3.16 4.69
C TRP A 59 -0.19 -2.37 3.74
N PHE A 60 -1.48 -2.30 4.08
CA PHE A 60 -2.45 -1.39 3.46
C PHE A 60 -3.52 -0.97 4.47
N PHE A 61 -4.25 0.11 4.17
CA PHE A 61 -5.37 0.57 4.99
C PHE A 61 -6.48 1.19 4.14
N HIS A 62 -7.72 0.76 4.33
CA HIS A 62 -8.88 1.31 3.64
C HIS A 62 -9.42 2.55 4.36
N TYR A 63 -9.70 3.61 3.61
CA TYR A 63 -10.36 4.78 4.17
C TYR A 63 -11.09 5.58 3.09
N LYS A 64 -12.35 5.92 3.36
CA LYS A 64 -13.25 6.64 2.43
C LYS A 64 -13.29 5.97 1.06
N ASP A 65 -12.73 6.62 0.04
CA ASP A 65 -12.74 6.20 -1.36
C ASP A 65 -11.37 5.71 -1.83
N GLY A 66 -10.46 5.42 -0.89
CA GLY A 66 -9.09 5.06 -1.22
C GLY A 66 -8.43 4.04 -0.33
N ILE A 67 -7.29 3.57 -0.83
CA ILE A 67 -6.43 2.58 -0.18
C ILE A 67 -5.08 3.23 0.07
N PHE A 68 -4.66 3.27 1.33
CA PHE A 68 -3.29 3.60 1.68
C PHE A 68 -2.39 2.39 1.43
N LEU A 69 -1.22 2.63 0.86
CA LEU A 69 -0.23 1.60 0.56
C LEU A 69 1.14 2.04 1.07
N GLN A 70 1.95 1.07 1.51
CA GLN A 70 3.35 1.29 1.86
C GLN A 70 4.23 0.88 0.68
N GLN A 71 4.85 1.84 0.01
CA GLN A 71 5.85 1.57 -1.02
C GLN A 71 7.25 1.67 -0.41
N TRP A 72 8.14 0.74 -0.72
CA TRP A 72 9.53 0.78 -0.26
C TRP A 72 10.41 1.47 -1.29
N ASP A 73 11.33 2.31 -0.82
CA ASP A 73 12.31 2.97 -1.68
C ASP A 73 13.42 1.98 -2.09
N SER A 74 13.76 1.02 -1.22
CA SER A 74 14.69 -0.06 -1.51
C SER A 74 14.46 -1.28 -0.62
N THR A 75 15.03 -2.43 -0.99
CA THR A 75 15.13 -3.61 -0.12
C THR A 75 16.41 -3.61 0.74
N LYS A 76 17.14 -2.49 0.78
CA LYS A 76 18.41 -2.35 1.52
C LYS A 76 18.31 -1.43 2.73
N SER A 77 17.31 -0.56 2.76
CA SER A 77 16.97 0.33 3.88
C SER A 77 15.49 0.19 4.22
N ALA A 78 15.09 0.66 5.41
CA ALA A 78 13.70 0.69 5.85
C ALA A 78 12.92 1.90 5.33
N ASP A 79 13.50 2.67 4.41
CA ASP A 79 12.88 3.91 3.91
C ASP A 79 11.70 3.59 3.00
N SER A 80 10.55 4.15 3.36
CA SER A 80 9.29 3.90 2.67
C SER A 80 8.46 5.17 2.48
N LYS A 81 7.47 5.05 1.61
CA LYS A 81 6.53 6.10 1.23
C LYS A 81 5.11 5.68 1.56
N LEU A 82 4.34 6.62 2.11
CA LEU A 82 2.91 6.48 2.29
C LEU A 82 2.23 6.98 1.02
N LEU A 83 1.57 6.07 0.32
CA LEU A 83 0.76 6.38 -0.85
C LEU A 83 -0.72 6.35 -0.48
N TYR A 84 -1.52 7.15 -1.19
CA TYR A 84 -2.97 7.05 -1.19
C TYR A 84 -3.45 6.84 -2.62
N LEU A 85 -4.06 5.69 -2.87
CA LEU A 85 -4.74 5.36 -4.12
C LEU A 85 -6.19 5.79 -4.02
N ASP A 86 -6.58 6.83 -4.76
CA ASP A 86 -7.98 7.17 -5.00
C ASP A 86 -8.56 6.12 -5.96
N THR A 87 -9.49 5.30 -5.47
CA THR A 87 -10.07 4.19 -6.24
C THR A 87 -11.23 4.61 -7.13
N ILE A 88 -11.71 5.85 -7.00
CA ILE A 88 -12.75 6.43 -7.87
C ILE A 88 -12.10 7.04 -9.12
N HIS A 89 -11.05 7.83 -8.92
CA HIS A 89 -10.35 8.53 -10.02
C HIS A 89 -9.16 7.74 -10.57
N LEU A 90 -8.77 6.64 -9.91
CA LEU A 90 -7.60 5.83 -10.24
C LEU A 90 -6.32 6.69 -10.30
N THR A 91 -6.03 7.39 -9.21
CA THR A 91 -4.83 8.22 -9.07
C THR A 91 -4.07 7.86 -7.78
N ILE A 92 -2.74 7.96 -7.81
CA ILE A 92 -1.91 7.83 -6.61
C ILE A 92 -1.38 9.20 -6.18
N THR A 93 -1.44 9.45 -4.88
CA THR A 93 -0.79 10.60 -4.24
C THR A 93 0.27 10.11 -3.26
N GLU A 94 1.51 10.60 -3.37
CA GLU A 94 2.53 10.43 -2.34
C GLU A 94 2.25 11.40 -1.19
N LEU A 95 1.82 10.89 -0.03
CA LEU A 95 1.49 11.72 1.13
C LEU A 95 2.69 11.93 2.06
N LYS A 96 3.60 10.94 2.11
CA LYS A 96 4.82 11.01 2.90
C LYS A 96 5.92 10.20 2.23
N THR A 97 7.15 10.69 2.29
CA THR A 97 8.35 10.04 1.75
C THR A 97 9.42 9.90 2.82
N GLN A 98 10.39 9.00 2.61
CA GLN A 98 11.53 8.79 3.49
C GLN A 98 11.13 8.48 4.95
N VAL A 99 10.08 7.67 5.13
CA VAL A 99 9.68 7.18 6.44
C VAL A 99 10.63 6.03 6.83
N PRO A 100 11.45 6.15 7.88
CA PRO A 100 12.52 5.19 8.18
C PRO A 100 11.99 3.99 8.99
N ALA A 101 10.92 3.36 8.52
CA ALA A 101 10.23 2.29 9.21
C ALA A 101 9.34 1.51 8.23
N VAL A 102 9.20 0.21 8.50
CA VAL A 102 8.38 -0.71 7.69
C VAL A 102 7.21 -1.31 8.48
N ILE A 103 7.17 -1.16 9.80
CA ILE A 103 6.08 -1.64 10.67
C ILE A 103 5.12 -0.48 10.93
N TRP A 104 3.94 -0.51 10.32
CA TRP A 104 3.00 0.61 10.30
C TRP A 104 1.64 0.26 10.90
N GLU A 105 0.99 1.25 11.49
CA GLU A 105 -0.40 1.23 11.94
C GLU A 105 -1.06 2.56 11.58
N MET A 106 -2.29 2.54 11.07
CA MET A 106 -3.08 3.75 10.85
C MET A 106 -4.18 3.87 11.90
N LYS A 107 -4.37 5.07 12.45
CA LYS A 107 -5.49 5.42 13.33
C LYS A 107 -6.31 6.55 12.73
N VAL A 108 -7.63 6.38 12.69
CA VAL A 108 -8.56 7.48 12.40
C VAL A 108 -8.78 8.26 13.69
N LEU A 109 -8.54 9.57 13.65
CA LEU A 109 -8.68 10.44 14.81
C LEU A 109 -10.06 11.11 14.75
N GLU A 110 -10.33 11.74 13.62
CA GLU A 110 -11.56 12.46 13.29
C GLU A 110 -11.81 12.33 11.79
N GLU A 111 -12.90 12.91 11.31
CA GLU A 111 -13.18 12.92 9.88
C GLU A 111 -12.04 13.60 9.09
N ASN A 112 -11.44 12.84 8.17
CA ASN A 112 -10.31 13.23 7.32
C ASN A 112 -8.97 13.42 8.04
N GLN A 113 -8.93 13.22 9.36
CA GLN A 113 -7.70 13.32 10.14
C GLN A 113 -7.27 11.93 10.58
N LEU A 114 -6.15 11.48 10.04
CA LEU A 114 -5.55 10.20 10.38
C LEU A 114 -4.18 10.41 11.03
N GLN A 115 -3.71 9.38 11.73
CA GLN A 115 -2.36 9.28 12.26
C GLN A 115 -1.73 7.98 11.78
N LEU A 116 -0.62 8.10 11.06
CA LEU A 116 0.27 6.98 10.76
C LEU A 116 1.27 6.84 11.90
N ASN A 117 1.26 5.69 12.57
CA ASN A 117 2.27 5.27 13.53
C ASN A 117 3.27 4.35 12.85
N CYS A 118 4.55 4.68 12.94
CA CYS A 118 5.62 3.89 12.35
C CYS A 118 6.58 3.42 13.44
N ASP A 119 6.65 2.12 13.68
CA ASP A 119 7.60 1.52 14.62
C ASP A 119 8.97 1.34 13.95
N THR A 120 9.98 2.01 14.48
CA THR A 120 11.37 1.90 14.01
C THR A 120 12.16 0.79 14.73
N GLY A 121 11.51 0.03 15.63
CA GLY A 121 12.14 -0.90 16.58
C GLY A 121 12.77 -0.23 17.80
N HIS A 122 12.85 1.11 17.81
CA HIS A 122 13.43 1.90 18.91
C HIS A 122 12.43 2.92 19.47
N LYS A 123 11.56 3.45 18.62
CA LYS A 123 10.51 4.41 18.96
C LYS A 123 9.38 4.32 17.95
N ILE A 124 8.24 4.86 18.32
CA ILE A 124 7.13 5.10 17.40
C ILE A 124 7.24 6.54 16.87
N LEU A 125 7.28 6.67 15.54
CA LEU A 125 7.11 7.95 14.86
C LEU A 125 5.62 8.14 14.55
N GLU A 126 5.11 9.34 14.79
CA GLU A 126 3.70 9.66 14.53
C GLU A 126 3.60 10.75 13.46
N PHE A 127 2.82 10.51 12.43
CA PHE A 127 2.57 11.46 11.35
C PHE A 127 1.07 11.73 11.21
N ARG A 128 0.67 13.00 11.33
CA ARG A 128 -0.70 13.44 11.03
C ARG A 128 -0.89 13.49 9.51
N ILE A 129 -2.00 12.93 9.04
CA ILE A 129 -2.40 12.91 7.64
C ILE A 129 -3.77 13.55 7.55
N GLU A 130 -3.89 14.59 6.71
CA GLU A 130 -5.14 15.26 6.42
C GLU A 130 -5.52 14.99 4.96
N LEU A 131 -6.67 14.38 4.73
CA LEU A 131 -7.21 14.21 3.38
C LEU A 131 -8.11 15.40 3.03
N ALA A 132 -7.88 16.00 1.86
CA ALA A 132 -8.76 17.07 1.38
C ALA A 132 -10.16 16.51 1.12
N THR A 133 -11.19 17.15 1.67
CA THR A 133 -12.57 16.95 1.21
C THR A 133 -12.73 17.57 -0.16
N ASN A 134 -12.88 16.74 -1.20
CA ASN A 134 -13.37 17.22 -2.47
C ASN A 134 -14.82 17.69 -2.26
N GLN A 135 -15.04 19.00 -2.15
CA GLN A 135 -16.38 19.58 -2.18
C GLN A 135 -16.97 19.32 -3.56
N THR A 136 -17.94 18.41 -3.65
CA THR A 136 -18.74 18.24 -4.86
C THR A 136 -19.52 19.55 -5.05
N SER A 137 -19.08 20.37 -6.01
CA SER A 137 -19.80 21.56 -6.45
C SER A 137 -21.24 21.21 -6.75
N GLN A 138 -22.15 21.90 -6.07
CA GLN A 138 -23.59 21.75 -6.22
C GLN A 138 -23.99 21.86 -7.69
N ILE A 139 -24.84 20.93 -8.09
CA ILE A 139 -25.65 20.99 -9.30
C ILE A 139 -26.47 22.28 -9.24
N GLN A 140 -26.17 23.26 -10.10
CA GLN A 140 -27.16 24.23 -10.55
C GLN A 140 -27.65 23.78 -11.93
N ALA A 141 -28.71 22.98 -11.93
CA ALA A 141 -29.60 22.91 -13.08
C ALA A 141 -30.57 24.10 -12.94
N ALA A 142 -30.35 25.15 -13.71
CA ALA A 142 -31.37 26.16 -13.98
C ALA A 142 -32.07 25.76 -15.28
N PHE A 143 -33.35 25.43 -15.19
CA PHE A 143 -34.33 25.59 -16.27
C PHE A 143 -35.32 26.66 -15.82
#